data_AF-A0A3M2ALG2-F1
#
_entry.id   AF-A0A3M2ALG2-F1
#
_cell.length_a   1.000
_cell.length_b   1.000
_cell.length_c   1.000
_cell.angle_alpha   90.00
_cell.angle_beta   90.00
_cell.angle_gamma   90.00
#
_symmetry.space_group_name_H-M   'P 1'
#
loop_
_entity.id
_entity.type
_entity.pdbx_description
1 polymer ?
#
loop_
_entity_poly.entity_id
_entity_poly.type
_entity_poly.pdbx_seq_one_letter_code
_entity_poly.pdbx_strand_id
1 'polypeptide(L)'
;IGVVLQVLLGVPHVVGVFIGFGVVLFYTFLGGMWAVSLTDFIQTIMIIVGLVAVAYEVSSGFSQIGQVLSSQPPEYYRFLPEPNLKDLLLYLSAWITIGLGSIPQQDVFQRVMSARSERVAVLSSLLAGFMYLTVASIPLILGVFARVKYPELLDLDPQLMLPTMIMEHTSTITKVLFFGALLSAIMSTASSAVLAPASVLSENLLRPLFKNLSDRGFLWLTRACVLVVALASLGFALSGESIYHLVGSSSALSLVSLFVPLVAGLYFKHSNPYSAITSMLLGFFSWAYMEYVLHSKFSLLVGLSLSIISYLGVSVLWKAIGLKSFARSEGSSS
;
A
#
# COMPACT_ATOMS: atom_id res chain seq x y z
N ILE A 1 13.01 -4.58 -5.39
CA ILE A 1 13.93 -4.83 -6.54
C ILE A 1 15.35 -5.14 -6.05
N GLY A 2 15.94 -4.33 -5.18
CA GLY A 2 17.30 -4.55 -4.66
C GLY A 2 17.56 -5.97 -4.15
N VAL A 3 16.73 -6.43 -3.20
CA VAL A 3 16.76 -7.82 -2.68
C VAL A 3 16.72 -8.87 -3.79
N VAL A 4 15.83 -8.72 -4.77
CA VAL A 4 15.67 -9.68 -5.87
C VAL A 4 16.91 -9.75 -6.74
N LEU A 5 17.49 -8.60 -7.09
CA LEU A 5 18.71 -8.57 -7.90
C LEU A 5 19.92 -9.10 -7.13
N GLN A 6 19.98 -8.88 -5.81
CA GLN A 6 21.02 -9.48 -4.97
C GLN A 6 20.93 -11.01 -4.98
N VAL A 7 19.74 -11.57 -4.80
CA VAL A 7 19.53 -13.02 -4.81
C VAL A 7 19.78 -13.64 -6.19
N LEU A 8 19.34 -12.98 -7.27
CA LEU A 8 19.45 -13.50 -8.63
C LEU A 8 20.84 -13.35 -9.25
N LEU A 9 21.45 -12.17 -9.10
CA LEU A 9 22.63 -11.76 -9.83
C LEU A 9 23.86 -11.64 -8.93
N GLY A 10 23.71 -11.80 -7.61
CA GLY A 10 24.81 -11.61 -6.65
C GLY A 10 25.29 -10.17 -6.54
N VAL A 11 24.55 -9.19 -7.08
CA VAL A 11 24.94 -7.78 -7.03
C VAL A 11 24.72 -7.21 -5.62
N PRO A 12 25.53 -6.24 -5.17
CA PRO A 12 25.29 -5.58 -3.88
C PRO A 12 23.88 -4.98 -3.80
N HIS A 13 23.21 -5.11 -2.65
CA HIS A 13 21.84 -4.62 -2.43
C HIS A 13 21.64 -3.18 -2.93
N VAL A 14 22.56 -2.28 -2.57
CA VAL A 14 22.53 -0.86 -2.94
C VAL A 14 22.53 -0.68 -4.46
N VAL A 15 23.37 -1.43 -5.19
CA VAL A 15 23.40 -1.40 -6.67
C VAL A 15 22.04 -1.85 -7.23
N GLY A 16 21.47 -2.92 -6.67
CA GLY A 16 20.15 -3.39 -7.04
C GLY A 16 19.03 -2.36 -6.79
N VAL A 17 19.14 -1.57 -5.72
CA VAL A 17 18.21 -0.46 -5.43
C VAL A 17 18.32 0.64 -6.50
N PHE A 18 19.53 1.05 -6.88
CA PHE A 18 19.73 2.06 -7.93
C PHE A 18 19.23 1.58 -9.30
N ILE A 19 19.47 0.32 -9.65
CA ILE A 19 18.91 -0.28 -10.88
C ILE A 19 17.38 -0.24 -10.83
N GLY A 20 16.78 -0.67 -9.72
CA GLY A 20 15.33 -0.63 -9.54
C GLY A 20 14.75 0.78 -9.65
N PHE A 21 15.41 1.77 -9.04
CA PHE A 21 15.05 3.18 -9.17
C PHE A 21 15.05 3.64 -10.63
N GLY A 22 16.13 3.35 -11.38
CA GLY A 22 16.23 3.73 -12.78
C GLY A 22 15.14 3.12 -13.66
N VAL A 23 14.83 1.83 -13.45
CA VAL A 23 13.78 1.12 -14.19
C VAL A 23 12.40 1.69 -13.88
N VAL A 24 12.06 1.87 -12.59
CA VAL A 24 10.76 2.42 -12.18
C VAL A 24 10.59 3.85 -12.70
N LEU A 25 11.63 4.69 -12.56
CA LEU A 25 11.60 6.06 -13.06
C LEU A 25 11.35 6.10 -14.57
N PHE A 26 12.11 5.32 -15.36
CA PHE A 26 11.97 5.30 -16.81
C PHE A 26 10.56 4.89 -17.24
N TYR A 27 10.02 3.83 -16.63
CA TYR A 27 8.69 3.32 -16.97
C TYR A 27 7.56 4.30 -16.60
N THR A 28 7.58 4.84 -15.37
CA THR A 28 6.56 5.79 -14.90
C THR A 28 6.59 7.10 -15.69
N PHE A 29 7.77 7.54 -16.11
CA PHE A 29 7.95 8.77 -16.89
C PHE A 29 7.31 8.71 -18.29
N LEU A 30 7.21 7.51 -18.86
CA LEU A 30 6.71 7.29 -20.22
C LEU A 30 5.24 6.87 -20.28
N GLY A 31 4.74 6.11 -19.30
CA GLY A 31 3.50 5.35 -19.46
C GLY A 31 2.18 6.11 -19.30
N GLY A 32 2.09 7.06 -18.36
CA GLY A 32 0.78 7.58 -17.95
C GLY A 32 -0.18 6.48 -17.44
N MET A 33 -1.38 6.85 -16.97
CA MET A 33 -2.27 5.88 -16.31
C MET A 33 -2.72 4.73 -17.23
N TRP A 34 -2.97 5.00 -18.52
CA TRP A 34 -3.46 3.97 -19.44
C TRP A 34 -2.44 2.87 -19.71
N ALA A 35 -1.17 3.23 -19.96
CA ALA A 35 -0.13 2.22 -20.17
C ALA A 35 0.15 1.43 -18.89
N VAL A 36 0.15 2.11 -17.73
CA VAL A 36 0.31 1.46 -16.41
C VAL A 36 -0.79 0.42 -16.19
N SER A 37 -2.06 0.75 -16.43
CA SER A 37 -3.15 -0.21 -16.27
C SER A 37 -3.04 -1.42 -17.20
N LEU A 38 -2.58 -1.23 -18.45
CA LEU A 38 -2.40 -2.33 -19.40
C LEU A 38 -1.23 -3.25 -18.99
N THR A 39 -0.11 -2.68 -18.55
CA THR A 39 1.02 -3.49 -18.06
C THR A 39 0.66 -4.22 -16.79
N ASP A 40 -0.06 -3.58 -15.86
CA ASP A 40 -0.50 -4.18 -14.60
C ASP A 40 -1.36 -5.42 -14.87
N PHE A 41 -2.22 -5.38 -15.90
CA PHE A 41 -3.04 -6.52 -16.31
C PHE A 41 -2.17 -7.72 -16.75
N ILE A 42 -1.22 -7.50 -17.65
CA ILE A 42 -0.31 -8.55 -18.14
C ILE A 42 0.57 -9.07 -16.99
N GLN A 43 1.08 -8.17 -16.16
CA GLN A 43 1.93 -8.49 -15.01
C GLN A 43 1.19 -9.31 -13.96
N THR A 44 -0.09 -9.03 -13.72
CA THR A 44 -0.94 -9.81 -12.81
C THR A 44 -1.09 -11.26 -13.30
N ILE A 45 -1.27 -11.47 -14.60
CA ILE A 45 -1.33 -12.84 -15.17
C ILE A 45 0.00 -13.57 -14.94
N MET A 46 1.13 -12.90 -15.22
CA MET A 46 2.45 -13.49 -14.99
C MET A 46 2.68 -13.85 -13.52
N ILE A 47 2.22 -13.01 -12.58
CA ILE A 47 2.30 -13.26 -11.14
C ILE A 47 1.56 -14.54 -10.77
N ILE A 48 0.31 -14.68 -11.23
CA ILE A 48 -0.51 -15.86 -10.92
C ILE A 48 0.16 -17.12 -11.48
N VAL A 49 0.61 -17.09 -12.74
CA VAL A 49 1.28 -18.23 -13.37
C VAL A 49 2.56 -18.59 -12.64
N GLY A 50 3.39 -17.61 -12.29
CA GLY A 50 4.65 -17.83 -11.58
C GLY A 50 4.44 -18.43 -10.19
N LEU A 51 3.49 -17.90 -9.41
CA LEU A 51 3.17 -18.43 -8.08
C LEU A 51 2.58 -19.85 -8.14
N VAL A 52 1.69 -20.13 -9.10
CA VAL A 52 1.13 -21.47 -9.29
C VAL A 52 2.21 -22.47 -9.72
N ALA A 53 3.13 -22.08 -10.60
CA ALA A 53 4.25 -22.94 -11.01
C ALA A 53 5.15 -23.31 -9.82
N VAL A 54 5.51 -22.33 -8.99
CA VAL A 54 6.29 -22.60 -7.76
C VAL A 54 5.53 -23.52 -6.82
N ALA A 55 4.25 -23.22 -6.57
CA ALA A 55 3.42 -24.04 -5.70
C ALA A 55 3.33 -25.48 -6.21
N TYR A 56 3.13 -25.68 -7.52
CA TYR A 56 3.10 -27.01 -8.13
C TYR A 56 4.40 -27.78 -7.91
N GLU A 57 5.54 -27.14 -8.15
CA GLU A 57 6.84 -27.82 -8.05
C GLU A 57 7.23 -28.15 -6.60
N VAL A 58 7.16 -27.17 -5.70
CA VAL A 58 7.57 -27.33 -4.29
C VAL A 58 6.70 -28.35 -3.54
N SER A 59 5.43 -28.48 -3.95
CA SER A 59 4.46 -29.40 -3.34
C SER A 59 4.35 -30.76 -4.02
N SER A 60 5.22 -31.06 -4.99
CA SER A 60 5.19 -32.31 -5.78
C SER A 60 3.83 -32.53 -6.45
N GLY A 61 3.39 -31.55 -7.24
CA GLY A 61 2.13 -31.56 -7.96
C GLY A 61 0.90 -31.37 -7.06
N PHE A 62 1.00 -30.50 -6.06
CA PHE A 62 -0.05 -30.20 -5.06
C PHE A 62 -0.35 -31.31 -4.05
N SER A 63 0.23 -32.50 -4.23
CA SER A 63 -0.03 -33.67 -3.38
C SER A 63 0.38 -33.46 -1.91
N GLN A 64 1.44 -32.70 -1.66
CA GLN A 64 1.99 -32.53 -0.31
C GLN A 64 1.40 -31.36 0.47
N ILE A 65 0.54 -30.52 -0.14
CA ILE A 65 -0.01 -29.34 0.53
C ILE A 65 -0.74 -29.72 1.81
N GLY A 66 -1.66 -30.69 1.75
CA GLY A 66 -2.45 -31.10 2.92
C GLY A 66 -1.60 -31.68 4.05
N GLN A 67 -0.55 -32.44 3.71
CA GLN A 67 0.36 -33.04 4.69
C GLN A 67 1.24 -31.98 5.36
N VAL A 68 1.84 -31.09 4.58
CA VAL A 68 2.70 -30.00 5.09
C VAL A 68 1.88 -29.05 5.95
N LEU A 69 0.66 -28.70 5.53
CA LEU A 69 -0.20 -27.84 6.34
C LEU A 69 -0.57 -28.52 7.67
N SER A 70 -0.95 -29.80 7.64
CA SER A 70 -1.31 -30.56 8.86
C SER A 70 -0.12 -30.86 9.79
N SER A 71 1.12 -30.74 9.31
CA SER A 71 2.32 -30.99 10.11
C SER A 71 2.64 -29.89 11.13
N GLN A 72 1.98 -28.74 11.02
CA GLN A 72 2.20 -27.62 11.94
C GLN A 72 1.63 -27.89 13.33
N PRO A 73 2.24 -27.34 14.39
CA PRO A 73 1.69 -27.47 15.74
C PRO A 73 0.28 -26.87 15.84
N PRO A 74 -0.58 -27.34 16.76
CA PRO A 74 -1.98 -26.93 16.86
C PRO A 74 -2.19 -25.41 16.93
N GLU A 75 -1.27 -24.70 17.59
CA GLU A 75 -1.32 -23.25 17.78
C GLU A 75 -0.84 -22.44 16.55
N TYR A 76 -0.33 -23.09 15.50
CA TYR A 76 0.28 -22.38 14.36
C TYR A 76 -0.74 -21.59 13.54
N TYR A 77 -1.91 -22.18 13.27
CA TYR A 77 -2.97 -21.54 12.48
C TYR A 77 -3.92 -20.70 13.32
N ARG A 78 -3.44 -20.23 14.46
CA ARG A 78 -4.22 -19.41 15.37
C ARG A 78 -4.55 -18.08 14.71
N PHE A 79 -5.81 -17.92 14.35
CA PHE A 79 -6.31 -16.70 13.70
C PHE A 79 -6.56 -15.56 14.71
N LEU A 80 -7.06 -15.90 15.90
CA LEU A 80 -7.37 -14.92 16.93
C LEU A 80 -6.20 -14.77 17.93
N PRO A 81 -5.90 -13.56 18.40
CA PRO A 81 -4.83 -13.33 19.37
C PRO A 81 -5.12 -13.98 20.73
N GLU A 82 -4.21 -13.82 21.69
CA GLU A 82 -4.49 -14.12 23.09
C GLU A 82 -5.74 -13.37 23.58
N PRO A 83 -6.61 -14.02 24.39
CA PRO A 83 -7.84 -13.41 24.90
C PRO A 83 -7.55 -12.41 26.03
N ASN A 84 -6.61 -11.50 25.77
CA ASN A 84 -6.29 -10.37 26.61
C ASN A 84 -6.56 -9.08 25.82
N LEU A 85 -6.94 -8.02 26.55
CA LEU A 85 -7.35 -6.77 25.93
C LEU A 85 -6.24 -6.14 25.08
N LYS A 86 -4.99 -6.26 25.53
CA LYS A 86 -3.83 -5.68 24.83
C LYS A 86 -3.65 -6.28 23.45
N ASP A 87 -3.60 -7.60 23.33
CA ASP A 87 -3.34 -8.30 22.08
C ASP A 87 -4.56 -8.21 21.15
N LEU A 88 -5.77 -8.19 21.70
CA LEU A 88 -6.98 -7.89 20.93
C LEU A 88 -6.93 -6.49 20.30
N LEU A 89 -6.54 -5.48 21.07
CA LEU A 89 -6.43 -4.10 20.57
C LEU A 89 -5.34 -3.96 19.51
N LEU A 90 -4.18 -4.61 19.70
CA LEU A 90 -3.10 -4.60 18.71
C LEU A 90 -3.50 -5.34 17.42
N TYR A 91 -4.19 -6.46 17.56
CA TYR A 91 -4.73 -7.22 16.42
C TYR A 91 -5.74 -6.38 15.63
N LEU A 92 -6.72 -5.78 16.31
CA LEU A 92 -7.68 -4.87 15.68
C LEU A 92 -7.00 -3.66 15.03
N SER A 93 -5.99 -3.09 15.70
CA SER A 93 -5.19 -1.98 15.17
C SER A 93 -4.52 -2.35 13.85
N ALA A 94 -3.95 -3.56 13.73
CA ALA A 94 -3.34 -4.03 12.49
C ALA A 94 -4.37 -4.14 11.35
N TRP A 95 -5.54 -4.73 11.63
CA TRP A 95 -6.62 -4.89 10.66
C TRP A 95 -7.16 -3.56 10.14
N ILE A 96 -7.44 -2.60 11.03
CA ILE A 96 -7.94 -1.29 10.60
C ILE A 96 -6.87 -0.48 9.87
N THR A 97 -5.59 -0.64 10.24
CA THR A 97 -4.49 0.09 9.59
C THR A 97 -4.34 -0.34 8.14
N ILE A 98 -4.31 -1.64 7.87
CA ILE A 98 -4.17 -2.14 6.50
C ILE A 98 -5.49 -1.99 5.75
N GLY A 99 -6.63 -2.34 6.37
CA GLY A 99 -7.93 -2.37 5.70
C GLY A 99 -8.57 -1.00 5.50
N LEU A 100 -8.66 -0.18 6.55
CA LEU A 100 -9.26 1.16 6.43
C LEU A 100 -8.25 2.19 5.95
N GLY A 101 -6.97 2.04 6.31
CA GLY A 101 -5.90 2.92 5.84
C GLY A 101 -5.64 2.83 4.34
N SER A 102 -6.03 1.74 3.67
CA SER A 102 -5.92 1.65 2.21
C SER A 102 -7.01 2.43 1.47
N ILE A 103 -8.15 2.71 2.10
CA ILE A 103 -9.30 3.36 1.43
C ILE A 103 -8.95 4.76 0.92
N PRO A 104 -8.30 5.66 1.69
CA PRO A 104 -7.94 7.00 1.25
C PRO A 104 -6.78 7.05 0.25
N GLN A 105 -6.14 5.92 -0.06
CA GLN A 105 -4.92 5.93 -0.88
C GLN A 105 -5.22 6.31 -2.33
N GLN A 106 -4.40 7.22 -2.84
CA GLN A 106 -4.63 7.85 -4.14
C GLN A 106 -4.54 6.87 -5.32
N ASP A 107 -3.72 5.83 -5.22
CA ASP A 107 -3.56 4.79 -6.25
C ASP A 107 -4.81 3.90 -6.38
N VAL A 108 -5.53 3.66 -5.28
CA VAL A 108 -6.84 3.00 -5.29
C VAL A 108 -7.88 3.92 -5.92
N PHE A 109 -7.95 5.18 -5.48
CA PHE A 109 -8.86 6.18 -6.02
C PHE A 109 -8.66 6.40 -7.52
N GLN A 110 -7.42 6.52 -7.98
CA GLN A 110 -7.08 6.66 -9.39
C GLN A 110 -7.71 5.55 -10.23
N ARG A 111 -7.57 4.29 -9.79
CA ARG A 111 -8.09 3.13 -10.52
C ARG A 111 -9.61 3.14 -10.57
N VAL A 112 -10.26 3.37 -9.43
CA VAL A 112 -11.74 3.43 -9.33
C VAL A 112 -12.31 4.55 -10.19
N MET A 113 -11.72 5.74 -10.14
CA MET A 113 -12.19 6.92 -10.89
C MET A 113 -11.88 6.82 -12.40
N SER A 114 -10.91 6.00 -12.79
CA SER A 114 -10.59 5.73 -14.20
C SER A 114 -11.48 4.65 -14.83
N ALA A 115 -12.33 3.99 -14.04
CA ALA A 115 -13.22 2.96 -14.54
C ALA A 115 -14.26 3.53 -15.49
N ARG A 116 -14.55 2.81 -16.59
CA ARG A 116 -15.53 3.23 -17.61
C ARG A 116 -16.96 3.41 -17.09
N SER A 117 -17.30 2.80 -15.96
CA SER A 117 -18.61 2.93 -15.32
C SER A 117 -18.56 2.50 -13.86
N GLU A 118 -19.51 2.99 -13.05
CA GLU A 118 -19.68 2.62 -11.65
C GLU A 118 -19.76 1.10 -11.45
N ARG A 119 -20.57 0.42 -12.29
CA ARG A 119 -20.72 -1.05 -12.22
C ARG A 119 -19.39 -1.76 -12.40
N VAL A 120 -18.52 -1.25 -13.29
CA VAL A 120 -17.20 -1.84 -13.55
C VAL A 120 -16.26 -1.57 -12.37
N ALA A 121 -16.28 -0.35 -11.82
CA ALA A 121 -15.52 -0.02 -10.62
C ALA A 121 -15.85 -1.00 -9.47
N VAL A 122 -17.12 -1.14 -9.12
CA VAL A 122 -17.57 -2.03 -8.02
C VAL A 122 -17.18 -3.48 -8.28
N LEU A 123 -17.48 -4.01 -9.48
CA LEU A 123 -17.17 -5.41 -9.81
C LEU A 123 -15.66 -5.68 -9.78
N SER A 124 -14.86 -4.75 -10.32
CA SER A 124 -13.40 -4.89 -10.34
C SER A 124 -12.81 -4.87 -8.93
N SER A 125 -13.31 -4.03 -8.02
CA SER A 125 -12.88 -3.99 -6.63
C SER A 125 -13.23 -5.27 -5.86
N LEU A 126 -14.44 -5.81 -6.07
CA LEU A 126 -14.85 -7.08 -5.46
C LEU A 126 -14.03 -8.27 -5.99
N LEU A 127 -13.80 -8.30 -7.31
CA LEU A 127 -12.95 -9.32 -7.93
C LEU A 127 -11.51 -9.24 -7.41
N ALA A 128 -10.96 -8.03 -7.30
CA ALA A 128 -9.63 -7.81 -6.73
C ALA A 128 -9.53 -8.31 -5.28
N GLY A 129 -10.57 -8.05 -4.45
CA GLY A 129 -10.63 -8.58 -3.08
C GLY A 129 -10.65 -10.11 -3.03
N PHE A 130 -11.41 -10.77 -3.92
CA PHE A 130 -11.40 -12.22 -4.03
C PHE A 130 -10.04 -12.77 -4.52
N MET A 131 -9.45 -12.12 -5.52
CA MET A 131 -8.11 -12.45 -6.02
C MET A 131 -7.05 -12.28 -4.94
N TYR A 132 -7.16 -11.26 -4.08
CA TYR A 132 -6.26 -11.08 -2.95
C TYR A 132 -6.33 -12.28 -2.01
N LEU A 133 -7.53 -12.71 -1.58
CA LEU A 133 -7.67 -13.85 -0.66
C LEU A 133 -7.15 -15.17 -1.26
N THR A 134 -7.31 -15.36 -2.56
CA THR A 134 -6.91 -16.61 -3.25
C THR A 134 -5.42 -16.60 -3.63
N VAL A 135 -4.96 -15.59 -4.37
CA VAL A 135 -3.58 -15.53 -4.87
C VAL A 135 -2.59 -15.22 -3.75
N ALA A 136 -2.91 -14.33 -2.81
CA ALA A 136 -2.00 -14.02 -1.70
C ALA A 136 -1.88 -15.17 -0.68
N SER A 137 -2.78 -16.16 -0.72
CA SER A 137 -2.62 -17.39 0.07
C SER A 137 -1.46 -18.25 -0.42
N ILE A 138 -1.08 -18.17 -1.70
CA ILE A 138 -0.03 -19.01 -2.27
C ILE A 138 1.34 -18.73 -1.61
N PRO A 139 1.83 -17.48 -1.52
CA PRO A 139 3.05 -17.18 -0.78
C PRO A 139 3.01 -17.60 0.70
N LEU A 140 1.85 -17.52 1.36
CA LEU A 140 1.71 -17.96 2.76
C LEU A 140 1.91 -19.48 2.88
N ILE A 141 1.31 -20.26 1.98
CA ILE A 141 1.52 -21.70 1.88
C ILE A 141 2.99 -22.00 1.62
N LEU A 142 3.61 -21.30 0.66
CA LEU A 142 5.04 -21.44 0.37
C LEU A 142 5.93 -21.13 1.60
N GLY A 143 5.53 -20.18 2.44
CA GLY A 143 6.21 -19.90 3.70
C GLY A 143 6.16 -21.06 4.69
N VAL A 144 5.02 -21.76 4.76
CA VAL A 144 4.91 -23.01 5.56
C VAL A 144 5.81 -24.10 4.97
N PHE A 145 5.86 -24.23 3.65
CA PHE A 145 6.78 -25.17 2.98
C PHE A 145 8.25 -24.86 3.30
N ALA A 146 8.65 -23.59 3.23
CA ALA A 146 10.00 -23.15 3.60
C ALA A 146 10.32 -23.58 5.03
N ARG A 147 9.43 -23.28 5.98
CA ARG A 147 9.58 -23.64 7.40
C ARG A 147 9.72 -25.15 7.64
N VAL A 148 8.94 -25.98 6.94
CA VAL A 148 8.87 -27.44 7.19
C VAL A 148 10.00 -28.18 6.50
N LYS A 149 10.23 -27.88 5.23
CA LYS A 149 11.18 -28.64 4.40
C LYS A 149 12.60 -28.09 4.46
N TYR A 150 12.74 -26.80 4.70
CA TYR A 150 14.01 -26.08 4.63
C TYR A 150 14.22 -25.22 5.89
N PRO A 151 14.24 -25.82 7.10
CA PRO A 151 14.36 -25.09 8.36
C PRO A 151 15.62 -24.22 8.44
N GLU A 152 16.68 -24.56 7.70
CA GLU A 152 17.90 -23.77 7.54
C GLU A 152 17.65 -22.35 6.98
N LEU A 153 16.55 -22.15 6.23
CA LEU A 153 16.19 -20.85 5.68
C LEU A 153 15.51 -19.93 6.72
N LEU A 154 15.17 -20.45 7.91
CA LEU A 154 14.56 -19.66 8.99
C LEU A 154 15.56 -18.70 9.67
N ASP A 155 16.86 -18.98 9.55
CA ASP A 155 17.93 -18.14 10.09
C ASP A 155 18.24 -16.94 9.18
N LEU A 156 17.70 -16.93 7.95
CA LEU A 156 17.83 -15.82 7.02
C LEU A 156 16.88 -14.67 7.39
N ASP A 157 17.13 -13.48 6.81
CA ASP A 157 16.15 -12.40 6.82
C ASP A 157 14.81 -12.94 6.25
N PRO A 158 13.67 -12.75 6.94
CA PRO A 158 12.36 -13.18 6.45
C PRO A 158 12.05 -12.76 5.00
N GLN A 159 12.61 -11.64 4.55
CA GLN A 159 12.45 -11.13 3.17
C GLN A 159 13.21 -11.97 2.13
N LEU A 160 14.26 -12.68 2.55
CA LEU A 160 15.11 -13.51 1.69
C LEU A 160 14.67 -14.97 1.66
N MET A 161 13.90 -15.43 2.65
CA MET A 161 13.50 -16.83 2.79
C MET A 161 12.86 -17.40 1.53
N LEU A 162 11.78 -16.78 1.04
CA LEU A 162 11.06 -17.28 -0.15
C LEU A 162 11.90 -17.19 -1.44
N PRO A 163 12.55 -16.05 -1.77
CA PRO A 163 13.44 -15.98 -2.92
C PRO A 163 14.55 -17.04 -2.90
N THR A 164 15.17 -17.26 -1.74
CA THR A 164 16.28 -18.22 -1.59
C THR A 164 15.79 -19.65 -1.76
N MET A 165 14.66 -20.01 -1.13
CA MET A 165 14.04 -21.33 -1.30
C MET A 165 13.81 -21.66 -2.78
N ILE A 166 13.30 -20.69 -3.54
CA ILE A 166 12.99 -20.88 -4.95
C ILE A 166 14.28 -20.98 -5.78
N MET A 167 15.30 -20.18 -5.46
CA MET A 167 16.60 -20.28 -6.11
C MET A 167 17.29 -21.62 -5.89
N GLU A 168 17.19 -22.19 -4.70
CA GLU A 168 17.93 -23.40 -4.33
C GLU A 168 17.18 -24.69 -4.67
N HIS A 169 15.84 -24.68 -4.60
CA HIS A 169 15.05 -25.92 -4.61
C HIS A 169 14.01 -26.05 -5.74
N THR A 170 14.07 -25.21 -6.77
CA THR A 170 13.18 -25.32 -7.94
C THR A 170 13.95 -25.43 -9.26
N SER A 171 13.24 -25.78 -10.33
CA SER A 171 13.74 -25.88 -11.69
C SER A 171 14.05 -24.51 -12.28
N THR A 172 14.92 -24.47 -13.29
CA THR A 172 15.27 -23.22 -13.97
C THR A 172 14.04 -22.52 -14.57
N ILE A 173 13.08 -23.28 -15.09
CA ILE A 173 11.84 -22.73 -15.66
C ILE A 173 11.04 -22.01 -14.57
N THR A 174 10.84 -22.66 -13.42
CA THR A 174 10.12 -22.07 -12.29
C THR A 174 10.83 -20.86 -11.70
N LYS A 175 12.17 -20.87 -11.62
CA LYS A 175 12.95 -19.68 -11.23
C LYS A 175 12.66 -18.50 -12.15
N VAL A 176 12.75 -18.71 -13.48
CA VAL A 176 12.48 -17.65 -14.46
C VAL A 176 11.05 -17.12 -14.32
N LEU A 177 10.06 -18.01 -14.19
CA LEU A 177 8.66 -17.62 -14.02
C LEU A 177 8.45 -16.84 -12.72
N PHE A 178 8.95 -17.33 -11.59
CA PHE A 178 8.78 -16.69 -10.28
C PHE A 178 9.47 -15.34 -10.21
N PHE A 179 10.73 -15.24 -10.63
CA PHE A 179 11.47 -13.99 -10.54
C PHE A 179 10.99 -12.98 -11.57
N GLY A 180 10.57 -13.42 -12.76
CA GLY A 180 9.87 -12.57 -13.73
C GLY A 180 8.54 -12.04 -13.17
N ALA A 181 7.74 -12.90 -12.54
CA ALA A 181 6.52 -12.55 -11.82
C ALA A 181 6.77 -11.55 -10.68
N LEU A 182 7.76 -11.83 -9.83
CA LEU A 182 8.09 -11.01 -8.68
C LEU A 182 8.58 -9.62 -9.11
N LEU A 183 9.47 -9.54 -10.10
CA LEU A 183 9.89 -8.26 -10.67
C LEU A 183 8.70 -7.52 -11.29
N SER A 184 7.82 -8.23 -12.00
CA SER A 184 6.60 -7.66 -12.57
C SER A 184 5.67 -7.05 -11.51
N ALA A 185 5.45 -7.76 -10.40
CA ALA A 185 4.65 -7.28 -9.26
C ALA A 185 5.24 -6.03 -8.61
N ILE A 186 6.56 -6.02 -8.44
CA ILE A 186 7.24 -4.89 -7.81
C ILE A 186 7.20 -3.67 -8.73
N MET A 187 7.38 -3.86 -10.04
CA MET A 187 7.35 -2.76 -11.03
C MET A 187 5.95 -2.14 -11.18
N SER A 188 4.88 -2.94 -11.27
CA SER A 188 3.50 -2.42 -11.32
C SER A 188 3.19 -1.56 -10.10
N THR A 189 3.49 -2.09 -8.92
CA THR A 189 3.21 -1.43 -7.63
C THR A 189 4.04 -0.16 -7.48
N ALA A 190 5.34 -0.23 -7.73
CA ALA A 190 6.24 0.92 -7.61
C ALA A 190 5.84 2.04 -8.59
N SER A 191 5.45 1.70 -9.82
CA SER A 191 5.03 2.70 -10.80
C SER A 191 3.77 3.46 -10.36
N SER A 192 2.78 2.75 -9.81
CA SER A 192 1.55 3.33 -9.28
C SER A 192 1.80 4.17 -8.03
N ALA A 193 2.62 3.67 -7.12
CA ALA A 193 2.97 4.36 -5.87
C ALA A 193 3.77 5.65 -6.09
N VAL A 194 4.57 5.73 -7.17
CA VAL A 194 5.26 6.98 -7.57
C VAL A 194 4.31 7.91 -8.32
N LEU A 195 3.48 7.38 -9.23
CA LEU A 195 2.59 8.19 -10.06
C LEU A 195 1.50 8.88 -9.23
N ALA A 196 0.95 8.20 -8.21
CA ALA A 196 -0.13 8.73 -7.39
C ALA A 196 0.22 10.07 -6.69
N PRO A 197 1.26 10.18 -5.84
CA PRO A 197 1.65 11.45 -5.25
C PRO A 197 2.19 12.45 -6.29
N ALA A 198 2.84 11.99 -7.36
CA ALA A 198 3.30 12.87 -8.43
C ALA A 198 2.13 13.55 -9.17
N SER A 199 1.03 12.83 -9.39
CA SER A 199 -0.19 13.37 -9.98
C SER A 199 -0.80 14.44 -9.09
N VAL A 200 -0.97 14.16 -7.79
CA VAL A 200 -1.48 15.11 -6.80
C VAL A 200 -0.60 16.36 -6.72
N LEU A 201 0.72 16.19 -6.66
CA LEU A 201 1.66 17.32 -6.66
C LEU A 201 1.54 18.15 -7.94
N SER A 202 1.51 17.51 -9.10
CA SER A 202 1.43 18.21 -10.38
C SER A 202 0.10 18.91 -10.60
N GLU A 203 -1.03 18.28 -10.27
CA GLU A 203 -2.38 18.73 -10.63
C GLU A 203 -3.03 19.58 -9.54
N ASN A 204 -2.89 19.21 -8.27
CA ASN A 204 -3.54 19.93 -7.17
C ASN A 204 -2.67 21.02 -6.55
N LEU A 205 -1.35 20.83 -6.48
CA LEU A 205 -0.46 21.80 -5.83
C LEU A 205 0.20 22.74 -6.83
N LEU A 206 0.79 22.23 -7.91
CA LEU A 206 1.62 23.03 -8.81
C LEU A 206 0.84 23.63 -9.98
N ARG A 207 -0.04 22.88 -10.65
CA ARG A 207 -0.82 23.40 -11.80
C ARG A 207 -1.59 24.68 -11.48
N PRO A 208 -2.27 24.85 -10.33
CA PRO A 208 -3.00 26.08 -10.02
C PRO A 208 -2.11 27.32 -9.88
N LEU A 209 -0.79 27.15 -9.65
CA LEU A 209 0.18 28.24 -9.59
C LEU A 209 0.54 28.78 -10.98
N PHE A 210 0.22 28.06 -12.05
CA PHE A 210 0.45 28.47 -13.43
C PHE A 210 -0.85 28.93 -14.09
N LYS A 211 -0.91 30.19 -14.53
CA LYS A 211 -2.14 30.77 -15.11
C LYS A 211 -2.55 30.16 -16.46
N ASN A 212 -1.59 29.72 -17.30
CA ASN A 212 -1.85 29.21 -18.66
C ASN A 212 -0.85 28.09 -19.04
N LEU A 213 -0.85 26.98 -18.31
CA LEU A 213 0.03 25.85 -18.63
C LEU A 213 -0.54 25.05 -19.81
N SER A 214 0.19 24.97 -20.93
CA SER A 214 -0.20 24.11 -22.06
C SER A 214 -0.16 22.63 -21.67
N ASP A 215 -0.87 21.77 -22.41
CA ASP A 215 -0.86 20.32 -22.15
C ASP A 215 0.55 19.72 -22.19
N ARG A 216 1.40 20.21 -23.10
CA ARG A 216 2.81 19.82 -23.17
C ARG A 216 3.59 20.30 -21.95
N GLY A 217 3.31 21.51 -21.46
CA GLY A 217 3.90 22.03 -20.23
C GLY A 217 3.45 21.24 -19.00
N PHE A 218 2.17 20.88 -18.93
CA PHE A 218 1.62 20.05 -17.85
C PHE A 218 2.23 18.65 -17.84
N LEU A 219 2.40 18.02 -19.00
CA LEU A 219 3.09 16.74 -19.10
C LEU A 219 4.52 16.80 -18.55
N TRP A 220 5.28 17.84 -18.87
CA TRP A 220 6.63 18.03 -18.32
C TRP A 220 6.62 18.33 -16.82
N LEU A 221 5.63 19.07 -16.32
CA LEU A 221 5.44 19.30 -14.89
C LEU A 221 5.18 17.99 -14.14
N THR A 222 4.26 17.16 -14.61
CA THR A 222 3.99 15.84 -14.03
C THR A 222 5.22 14.96 -14.04
N ARG A 223 5.98 14.95 -15.14
CA ARG A 223 7.26 14.24 -15.26
C ARG A 223 8.32 14.71 -14.27
N ALA A 224 8.42 16.02 -14.03
CA ALA A 224 9.30 16.56 -13.00
C ALA A 224 8.86 16.13 -11.59
N CYS A 225 7.55 16.12 -11.31
CA CYS A 225 7.02 15.60 -10.05
C CYS A 225 7.34 14.11 -9.84
N VAL A 226 7.22 13.29 -10.89
CA VAL A 226 7.60 11.86 -10.86
C VAL A 226 9.07 11.70 -10.45
N LEU A 227 9.98 12.51 -11.02
CA LEU A 227 11.39 12.48 -10.67
C LEU A 227 11.62 12.83 -9.18
N VAL A 228 10.99 13.90 -8.70
CA VAL A 228 11.12 14.35 -7.30
C VAL A 228 10.61 13.28 -6.33
N VAL A 229 9.44 12.70 -6.60
CA VAL A 229 8.87 11.63 -5.78
C VAL A 229 9.78 10.40 -5.81
N ALA A 230 10.25 9.98 -6.98
CA ALA A 230 11.12 8.82 -7.11
C ALA A 230 12.43 9.01 -6.32
N LEU A 231 13.01 10.21 -6.33
CA LEU A 231 14.20 10.53 -5.55
C LEU A 231 13.93 10.46 -4.04
N ALA A 232 12.77 10.94 -3.58
CA ALA A 232 12.36 10.78 -2.18
C ALA A 232 12.18 9.30 -1.81
N SER A 233 11.53 8.51 -2.67
CA SER A 233 11.37 7.06 -2.49
C SER A 233 12.72 6.33 -2.46
N LEU A 234 13.70 6.76 -3.26
CA LEU A 234 15.07 6.24 -3.20
C LEU A 234 15.72 6.50 -1.84
N GLY A 235 15.51 7.69 -1.26
CA GLY A 235 15.96 8.01 0.10
C GLY A 235 15.41 7.04 1.14
N PHE A 236 14.10 6.77 1.11
CA PHE A 236 13.48 5.76 1.98
C PHE A 236 13.99 4.33 1.70
N ALA A 237 14.22 3.97 0.44
CA ALA A 237 14.74 2.64 0.10
C ALA A 237 16.17 2.41 0.61
N LEU A 238 16.95 3.48 0.79
CA LEU A 238 18.32 3.43 1.30
C LEU A 238 18.41 3.60 2.82
N SER A 239 17.30 3.85 3.53
CA SER A 239 17.33 4.03 4.99
C SER A 239 17.63 2.74 5.77
N GLY A 240 17.51 1.57 5.12
CA GLY A 240 17.70 0.27 5.74
C GLY A 240 16.47 -0.26 6.50
N GLU A 241 15.35 0.45 6.43
CA GLU A 241 14.07 0.00 6.99
C GLU A 241 13.53 -1.24 6.25
N SER A 242 12.87 -2.13 6.99
CA SER A 242 12.25 -3.32 6.40
C SER A 242 11.07 -2.94 5.50
N ILE A 243 10.83 -3.72 4.43
CA ILE A 243 9.70 -3.51 3.53
C ILE A 243 8.37 -3.53 4.31
N TYR A 244 8.25 -4.45 5.26
CA TYR A 244 7.06 -4.58 6.13
C TYR A 244 6.80 -3.30 6.92
N HIS A 245 7.85 -2.72 7.52
CA HIS A 245 7.72 -1.51 8.34
C HIS A 245 7.37 -0.28 7.50
N LEU A 246 7.97 -0.12 6.31
CA LEU A 246 7.66 0.98 5.39
C LEU A 246 6.20 0.93 4.92
N VAL A 247 5.70 -0.26 4.56
CA VAL A 247 4.29 -0.44 4.16
C VAL A 247 3.35 -0.16 5.33
N GLY A 248 3.66 -0.68 6.51
CA GLY A 248 2.87 -0.42 7.73
C GLY A 248 2.78 1.06 8.05
N SER A 249 3.91 1.77 8.00
CA SER A 249 3.98 3.22 8.25
C SER A 249 3.22 4.04 7.22
N SER A 250 3.28 3.66 5.93
CA SER A 250 2.52 4.33 4.87
C SER A 250 1.01 4.19 5.08
N SER A 251 0.53 3.00 5.45
CA SER A 251 -0.89 2.74 5.74
C SER A 251 -1.35 3.43 7.03
N ALA A 252 -0.48 3.49 8.04
CA ALA A 252 -0.70 4.21 9.28
C ALA A 252 -1.05 5.68 9.04
N LEU A 253 -0.22 6.38 8.27
CA LEU A 253 -0.42 7.79 7.91
C LEU A 253 -1.77 8.03 7.24
N SER A 254 -2.13 7.18 6.28
CA SER A 254 -3.41 7.26 5.58
C SER A 254 -4.60 7.06 6.53
N LEU A 255 -4.51 6.09 7.45
CA LEU A 255 -5.55 5.83 8.44
C LEU A 255 -5.73 7.02 9.40
N VAL A 256 -4.67 7.45 10.07
CA VAL A 256 -4.78 8.43 11.17
C VAL A 256 -5.08 9.83 10.67
N SER A 257 -4.68 10.17 9.44
CA SER A 257 -4.86 11.51 8.89
C SER A 257 -6.01 11.62 7.90
N LEU A 258 -6.21 10.67 7.00
CA LEU A 258 -7.08 10.87 5.83
C LEU A 258 -8.42 10.15 5.94
N PHE A 259 -8.46 9.00 6.62
CA PHE A 259 -9.66 8.17 6.67
C PHE A 259 -10.87 8.88 7.31
N VAL A 260 -10.68 9.53 8.46
CA VAL A 260 -11.76 10.19 9.19
C VAL A 260 -12.36 11.36 8.40
N PRO A 261 -11.58 12.33 7.88
CA PRO A 261 -12.11 13.37 7.01
C PRO A 261 -12.82 12.84 5.76
N LEU A 262 -12.27 11.79 5.13
CA LEU A 262 -12.85 11.20 3.92
C LEU A 262 -14.24 10.63 4.20
N VAL A 263 -14.35 9.75 5.21
CA VAL A 263 -15.64 9.15 5.61
C VAL A 263 -16.64 10.23 5.99
N ALA A 264 -16.19 11.24 6.72
CA ALA A 264 -17.06 12.32 7.14
C ALA A 264 -17.53 13.17 5.94
N GLY A 265 -16.66 13.47 4.98
CA GLY A 265 -17.03 14.18 3.75
C GLY A 265 -18.05 13.44 2.89
N LEU A 266 -18.00 12.11 2.85
CA LEU A 266 -18.90 11.28 2.05
C LEU A 266 -20.27 11.06 2.72
N TYR A 267 -20.30 10.86 4.04
CA TYR A 267 -21.52 10.41 4.73
C TYR A 267 -22.16 11.46 5.65
N PHE A 268 -21.44 12.50 6.08
CA PHE A 268 -21.97 13.49 7.01
C PHE A 268 -22.42 14.76 6.28
N LYS A 269 -23.72 15.08 6.39
CA LYS A 269 -24.35 16.25 5.75
C LYS A 269 -23.76 17.61 6.16
N HIS A 270 -23.04 17.69 7.27
CA HIS A 270 -22.51 18.93 7.83
C HIS A 270 -20.98 18.84 8.04
N SER A 271 -20.29 18.25 7.06
CA SER A 271 -18.83 18.28 7.01
C SER A 271 -18.32 19.71 6.76
N ASN A 272 -17.23 20.10 7.41
CA ASN A 272 -16.61 21.41 7.23
C ASN A 272 -15.08 21.26 7.08
N PRO A 273 -14.41 22.16 6.35
CA PRO A 273 -12.98 22.04 6.07
C PRO A 273 -12.13 22.19 7.34
N TYR A 274 -12.57 22.96 8.35
CA TYR A 274 -11.82 23.15 9.59
C TYR A 274 -11.75 21.88 10.44
N SER A 275 -12.85 21.13 10.56
CA SER A 275 -12.86 19.84 11.25
C SER A 275 -12.03 18.80 10.51
N ALA A 276 -12.07 18.82 9.17
CA ALA A 276 -11.23 17.94 8.35
C ALA A 276 -9.73 18.21 8.58
N ILE A 277 -9.27 19.45 8.42
CA ILE A 277 -7.85 19.81 8.60
C ILE A 277 -7.38 19.55 10.03
N THR A 278 -8.19 19.91 11.04
CA THR A 278 -7.82 19.69 12.45
C THR A 278 -7.68 18.20 12.76
N SER A 279 -8.57 17.38 12.23
CA SER A 279 -8.53 15.92 12.33
C SER A 279 -7.28 15.33 11.69
N MET A 280 -6.93 15.76 10.48
CA MET A 280 -5.71 15.34 9.78
C MET A 280 -4.45 15.64 10.60
N LEU A 281 -4.32 16.87 11.09
CA LEU A 281 -3.14 17.33 11.81
C LEU A 281 -3.01 16.69 13.19
N LEU A 282 -4.09 16.68 13.99
CA LEU A 282 -4.04 16.09 15.32
C LEU A 282 -3.88 14.58 15.27
N GLY A 283 -4.49 13.90 14.31
CA GLY A 283 -4.26 12.47 14.07
C GLY A 283 -2.80 12.18 13.71
N PHE A 284 -2.22 12.93 12.77
CA PHE A 284 -0.82 12.79 12.36
C PHE A 284 0.15 13.02 13.52
N PHE A 285 0.08 14.19 14.17
CA PHE A 285 1.06 14.57 15.18
C PHE A 285 0.97 13.70 16.43
N SER A 286 -0.23 13.28 16.82
CA SER A 286 -0.37 12.39 17.97
C SER A 286 0.13 10.99 17.70
N TRP A 287 -0.12 10.45 16.50
CA TRP A 287 0.48 9.19 16.06
C TRP A 287 2.00 9.29 16.02
N ALA A 288 2.55 10.31 15.35
CA ALA A 288 4.00 10.50 15.22
C ALA A 288 4.67 10.67 16.58
N TYR A 289 4.06 11.43 17.50
CA TYR A 289 4.56 11.58 18.87
C TYR A 289 4.54 10.24 19.62
N MET A 290 3.45 9.48 19.52
CA MET A 290 3.34 8.18 20.17
C MET A 290 4.31 7.14 19.60
N GLU A 291 4.54 7.15 18.28
CA GLU A 291 5.41 6.21 17.58
C GLU A 291 6.89 6.53 17.81
N TYR A 292 7.31 7.76 17.51
CA TYR A 292 8.74 8.12 17.45
C TYR A 292 9.30 8.68 18.77
N VAL A 293 8.46 9.23 19.65
CA VAL A 293 8.92 9.76 20.95
C VAL A 293 8.64 8.75 22.04
N LEU A 294 7.39 8.30 22.15
CA LEU A 294 6.97 7.39 23.22
C LEU A 294 7.16 5.91 22.91
N HIS A 295 7.48 5.54 21.66
CA HIS A 295 7.68 4.15 21.23
C HIS A 295 6.52 3.23 21.66
N SER A 296 5.29 3.76 21.60
CA SER A 296 4.09 3.09 22.07
C SER A 296 3.51 2.18 21.00
N LYS A 297 3.24 0.91 21.37
CA LYS A 297 2.56 -0.05 20.49
C LYS A 297 1.13 0.35 20.11
N PHE A 298 0.55 1.33 20.82
CA PHE A 298 -0.82 1.82 20.59
C PHE A 298 -0.87 3.16 19.84
N SER A 299 0.24 3.59 19.25
CA SER A 299 0.35 4.83 18.48
C SER A 299 -0.77 5.02 17.47
N LEU A 300 -1.11 3.96 16.73
CA LEU A 300 -2.16 3.92 15.72
C LEU A 300 -3.56 4.19 16.29
N LEU A 301 -3.91 3.51 17.39
CA LEU A 301 -5.20 3.68 18.04
C LEU A 301 -5.34 5.09 18.63
N VAL A 302 -4.26 5.62 19.21
CA VAL A 302 -4.24 6.99 19.74
C VAL A 302 -4.43 7.99 18.60
N GLY A 303 -3.66 7.85 17.52
CA GLY A 303 -3.75 8.71 16.34
C GLY A 303 -5.16 8.73 15.74
N LEU A 304 -5.73 7.56 15.49
CA LEU A 304 -7.08 7.43 14.96
C LEU A 304 -8.13 8.00 15.94
N SER A 305 -8.01 7.72 17.23
CA SER A 305 -8.94 8.22 18.24
C SER A 305 -8.92 9.75 18.30
N LEU A 306 -7.74 10.37 18.31
CA LEU A 306 -7.61 11.82 18.32
C LEU A 306 -8.07 12.45 17.01
N SER A 307 -7.87 11.78 15.88
CA SER A 307 -8.43 12.17 14.59
C SER A 307 -9.97 12.22 14.63
N ILE A 308 -10.62 11.20 15.19
CA ILE A 308 -12.08 11.14 15.35
C ILE A 308 -12.58 12.20 16.34
N ILE A 309 -11.99 12.26 17.53
CA ILE A 309 -12.40 13.17 18.62
C ILE A 309 -12.28 14.62 18.18
N SER A 310 -11.16 14.98 17.53
CA SER A 310 -10.96 16.34 17.04
C SER A 310 -11.91 16.70 15.91
N TYR A 311 -12.19 15.79 14.98
CA TYR A 311 -13.20 16.00 13.94
C TYR A 311 -14.56 16.32 14.56
N LEU A 312 -15.03 15.46 15.47
CA LEU A 312 -16.33 15.62 16.13
C LEU A 312 -16.38 16.88 16.98
N GLY A 313 -15.35 17.15 17.77
CA GLY A 313 -15.24 18.34 18.62
C GLY A 313 -15.33 19.63 17.82
N VAL A 314 -14.54 19.76 16.75
CA VAL A 314 -14.56 20.95 15.88
C VAL A 314 -15.87 21.04 15.11
N SER A 315 -16.44 19.91 14.65
CA SER A 315 -17.75 19.91 13.97
C SER A 315 -18.89 20.40 14.88
N VAL A 316 -18.89 20.01 16.16
CA VAL A 316 -19.87 20.48 17.15
C VAL A 316 -19.64 21.97 17.46
N LEU A 317 -18.40 22.39 17.70
CA LEU A 317 -18.07 23.79 17.93
C LEU A 317 -18.45 24.66 16.74
N TRP A 318 -18.18 24.20 15.52
CA TRP A 318 -18.55 24.88 14.29
C TRP A 318 -20.06 25.06 14.18
N LYS A 319 -20.86 24.04 14.51
CA LYS A 319 -22.32 24.16 14.57
C LYS A 319 -22.80 25.12 15.67
N ALA A 320 -22.14 25.11 16.82
CA ALA A 320 -22.47 25.99 17.94
C ALA A 320 -22.15 27.47 17.63
N ILE A 321 -21.07 27.73 16.90
CA ILE A 321 -20.62 29.07 16.50
C ILE A 321 -21.34 29.54 15.21
N GLY A 322 -21.71 28.62 14.33
CA GLY A 322 -22.09 28.89 12.94
C GLY A 322 -23.47 28.38 12.53
N LEU A 323 -24.53 28.98 13.09
CA LEU A 323 -25.87 29.04 12.47
C LEU A 323 -26.57 30.39 12.76
N LYS A 324 -25.85 31.50 12.51
CA LYS A 324 -26.47 32.82 12.32
C LYS A 324 -25.90 33.70 11.18
N SER A 325 -24.73 33.42 10.59
CA SER A 325 -24.12 34.38 9.64
C SER A 325 -24.10 33.98 8.15
N PHE A 326 -24.23 32.71 7.77
CA PHE A 326 -24.11 32.31 6.36
C PHE A 326 -25.44 32.21 5.59
N ALA A 327 -26.58 32.10 6.28
CA ALA A 327 -27.90 32.03 5.64
C ALA A 327 -28.48 33.40 5.19
N ARG A 328 -27.73 34.51 5.37
CA ARG A 328 -28.18 35.86 4.98
C ARG A 328 -27.40 36.49 3.82
N SER A 329 -26.30 35.90 3.35
CA SER A 329 -25.48 36.54 2.29
C SER A 329 -25.71 35.99 0.88
N GLU A 330 -26.39 34.84 0.70
CA GLU A 330 -26.68 34.28 -0.63
C GLU A 330 -28.14 34.51 -1.09
N GLY A 331 -28.96 35.19 -0.28
CA GLY A 331 -30.36 35.50 -0.60
C GLY A 331 -30.63 36.93 -1.10
N SER A 332 -29.60 37.75 -1.31
CA SER A 332 -29.75 39.13 -1.77
C SER A 332 -28.61 39.59 -2.68
N SER A 333 -28.46 38.92 -3.81
CA SER A 333 -27.94 39.56 -5.01
C SER A 333 -28.64 38.93 -6.20
N SER A 334 -29.65 39.68 -6.64
CA SER A 334 -30.39 39.58 -7.92
C SER A 334 -29.52 39.23 -9.11
#